data_AF-A0A950T508-F1
#
_entry.id   AF-A0A950T508-F1
#
_cell.length_a   1.000
_cell.length_b   1.000
_cell.length_c   1.000
_cell.angle_alpha   90.00
_cell.angle_beta   90.00
_cell.angle_gamma   90.00
#
_symmetry.space_group_name_H-M   'P 1'
#
loop_
_entity.id
_entity.type
_entity.pdbx_description
1 polymer ?
#
loop_
_entity_poly.entity_id
_entity_poly.type
_entity_poly.pdbx_seq_one_letter_code
_entity_poly.pdbx_strand_id
1 'polypeptide(L)' 'MPDIDDQAFEFLLARGGLDLTSEQKAELRSVYAGIAAMAERVRKPRGYMAEPAHVYDFTEDDLV' A
#
# COMPACT_ATOMS: atom_id res chain seq x y z
N MET A 1 4.62 16.72 3.71
CA MET A 1 4.17 15.72 2.72
C MET A 1 3.04 16.32 1.90
N PRO A 2 3.05 16.22 0.57
CA PRO A 2 1.88 16.58 -0.22
C PRO A 2 0.75 15.58 0.08
N ASP A 3 -0.44 16.12 0.34
CA ASP A 3 -1.67 15.32 0.44
C ASP A 3 -2.01 14.70 -0.92
N ILE A 4 -2.83 13.65 -0.93
CA ILE A 4 -3.34 13.09 -2.18
C ILE A 4 -4.44 13.99 -2.74
N ASP A 5 -4.28 14.41 -3.99
CA ASP A 5 -5.35 15.13 -4.69
C ASP A 5 -6.51 14.19 -5.03
N ASP A 6 -7.68 14.78 -5.25
CA ASP A 6 -8.92 14.03 -5.47
C ASP A 6 -8.84 13.14 -6.71
N GLN A 7 -8.15 13.59 -7.76
CA GLN A 7 -8.04 12.86 -9.01
C GLN A 7 -7.18 11.60 -8.84
N ALA A 8 -6.05 11.72 -8.16
CA ALA A 8 -5.16 10.61 -7.82
C ALA A 8 -5.87 9.62 -6.88
N PHE A 9 -6.65 10.11 -5.92
CA PHE A 9 -7.41 9.27 -5.01
C PHE A 9 -8.46 8.44 -5.75
N GLU A 10 -9.30 9.06 -6.57
CA GLU A 10 -10.32 8.36 -7.37
C GLU A 10 -9.69 7.37 -8.37
N PHE A 11 -8.58 7.74 -9.00
CA PHE A 11 -7.85 6.83 -9.88
C PHE A 11 -7.37 5.56 -9.14
N LEU A 12 -6.84 5.69 -7.92
CA LEU A 12 -6.37 4.56 -7.13
C LEU A 12 -7.52 3.66 -6.67
N LEU A 13 -8.67 4.24 -6.30
CA LEU A 13 -9.87 3.47 -5.95
C LEU A 13 -10.34 2.63 -7.14
N ALA A 14 -10.46 3.25 -8.32
CA ALA A 14 -10.84 2.56 -9.55
C ALA A 14 -9.84 1.46 -9.93
N ARG A 15 -8.54 1.73 -9.81
CA ARG A 15 -7.48 0.74 -10.07
C ARG A 15 -7.53 -0.44 -9.09
N GLY A 16 -7.94 -0.19 -7.87
CA GLY A 16 -8.15 -1.23 -6.85
C GLY A 16 -9.45 -2.00 -7.02
N GLY A 17 -10.33 -1.62 -7.97
CA GLY A 17 -11.65 -2.22 -8.12
C GLY A 17 -12.59 -1.92 -6.95
N LEU A 18 -12.36 -0.82 -6.23
CA LEU A 18 -13.14 -0.45 -5.05
C LEU A 18 -14.28 0.48 -5.45
N ASP A 19 -15.51 0.05 -5.19
CA ASP A 19 -16.71 0.89 -5.25
C ASP A 19 -17.14 1.24 -3.81
N LEU A 20 -17.03 2.51 -3.45
CA LEU A 20 -17.15 2.99 -2.08
C LEU A 20 -18.17 4.12 -1.97
N THR A 21 -18.90 4.17 -0.86
CA THR A 21 -19.76 5.31 -0.53
C THR A 21 -18.92 6.56 -0.23
N SER A 22 -19.57 7.73 -0.24
CA SER A 22 -18.92 9.00 0.10
C SER A 22 -18.33 8.99 1.52
N GLU A 23 -19.00 8.36 2.48
CA GLU A 23 -18.52 8.23 3.85
C GLU A 23 -17.25 7.38 3.93
N GLN A 24 -17.23 6.24 3.21
CA GLN A 24 -16.07 5.36 3.16
C GLN A 24 -14.86 6.04 2.48
N LYS A 25 -15.10 6.81 1.42
CA LYS A 25 -14.07 7.62 0.76
C LYS A 25 -13.48 8.65 1.73
N ALA A 26 -14.33 9.35 2.49
CA ALA A 26 -13.90 10.32 3.48
C ALA A 26 -13.08 9.68 4.60
N GLU A 27 -13.51 8.52 5.09
CA GLU A 27 -12.78 7.74 6.10
C GLU A 27 -11.40 7.31 5.57
N LEU A 28 -11.34 6.70 4.39
CA LEU A 28 -10.09 6.24 3.79
C LEU A 28 -9.12 7.40 3.53
N ARG A 29 -9.63 8.56 3.13
CA ARG A 29 -8.83 9.77 2.95
C ARG A 29 -8.27 10.28 4.28
N SER A 30 -9.04 10.21 5.36
CA SER A 30 -8.61 10.69 6.69
C SER A 30 -7.36 9.97 7.21
N VAL A 31 -7.16 8.70 6.83
CA VAL A 31 -6.00 7.91 7.28
C VAL A 31 -4.78 8.02 6.35
N TYR A 32 -4.94 8.56 5.14
CA TYR A 32 -3.90 8.60 4.12
C TYR A 32 -2.59 9.25 4.62
N ALA A 33 -2.69 10.43 5.24
CA ALA A 33 -1.52 11.16 5.74
C ALA A 33 -0.73 10.33 6.78
N GLY A 34 -1.42 9.57 7.62
CA GLY A 34 -0.79 8.68 8.62
C GLY A 34 -0.02 7.53 7.97
N ILE A 35 -0.60 6.90 6.95
CA ILE A 35 0.05 5.82 6.18
C ILE A 35 1.24 6.37 5.40
N ALA A 36 1.10 7.54 4.80
CA ALA A 36 2.16 8.19 4.03
C ALA A 36 3.36 8.53 4.93
N ALA A 37 3.12 9.09 6.12
CA ALA A 37 4.16 9.33 7.12
C ALA A 37 4.80 8.03 7.63
N MET A 38 4.02 6.96 7.80
CA MET A 38 4.55 5.64 8.15
C MET A 38 5.49 5.11 7.06
N ALA A 39 5.10 5.22 5.79
CA ALA A 39 5.90 4.80 4.66
C ALA A 39 7.26 5.51 4.63
N GLU A 40 7.31 6.82 4.87
CA GLU A 40 8.55 7.61 4.94
C GLU A 40 9.48 7.18 6.09
N ARG A 41 8.90 6.74 7.22
CA ARG A 41 9.67 6.22 8.36
C ARG A 41 10.30 4.87 8.05
N VAL A 42 9.56 3.95 7.40
CA VAL A 42 10.01 2.56 7.18
C VAL A 42 10.79 2.35 5.87
N ARG A 43 10.57 3.19 4.84
CA ARG A 43 11.28 3.11 3.55
C ARG A 43 12.60 3.86 3.61
N LYS A 44 13.50 3.42 4.50
CA LYS A 44 14.91 3.85 4.50
C LYS A 44 15.73 3.00 3.54
N PRO A 45 16.87 3.50 3.02
CA PRO A 45 17.78 2.69 2.23
C PRO A 45 18.10 1.39 2.96
N ARG A 46 17.96 0.27 2.27
CA ARG A 46 18.28 -1.07 2.79
C ARG A 46 19.61 -1.53 2.20
N GLY A 47 20.34 -2.36 2.92
CA GLY A 47 21.55 -2.99 2.39
C GLY A 47 21.24 -3.85 1.17
N TYR A 48 22.22 -4.05 0.29
CA TYR A 48 22.05 -4.84 -0.94
C TYR A 48 21.58 -6.29 -0.69
N MET A 49 21.94 -6.85 0.47
CA MET A 49 21.54 -8.20 0.90
C MET A 49 20.25 -8.21 1.74
N ALA A 50 19.52 -7.09 1.82
CA ALA A 50 18.26 -7.05 2.57
C ALA A 50 17.16 -7.75 1.78
N GLU A 51 16.89 -8.99 2.14
CA GLU A 51 15.88 -9.82 1.50
C GLU A 51 14.45 -9.44 1.98
N PRO A 52 13.41 -9.69 1.15
CA PRO A 52 12.03 -9.65 1.60
C PRO A 52 11.79 -10.62 2.76
N ALA A 53 10.86 -10.29 3.65
CA ALA A 53 10.55 -11.14 4.82
C ALA A 53 10.02 -12.53 4.42
N HIS A 54 9.36 -12.62 3.26
CA HIS A 54 8.99 -13.87 2.63
C HIS A 54 9.60 -13.89 1.24
N VAL A 55 10.44 -14.89 0.99
CA VAL A 55 10.91 -15.26 -0.33
C VAL A 55 10.08 -16.44 -0.82
N TYR A 56 9.91 -16.52 -2.13
CA TYR A 56 9.22 -17.63 -2.75
C TYR A 56 10.05 -18.90 -2.55
N ASP A 57 9.48 -19.87 -1.85
CA ASP A 57 10.08 -21.17 -1.59
C ASP A 57 9.02 -22.24 -1.87
N PHE A 58 9.43 -23.36 -2.46
CA PHE A 58 8.56 -24.49 -2.72
C PHE A 58 8.90 -25.60 -1.73
N THR A 59 7.90 -26.07 -1.02
CA THR A 59 7.97 -27.33 -0.29
C THR A 59 7.72 -28.49 -1.25
N GLU A 60 8.09 -29.72 -0.87
CA GLU A 60 7.74 -30.91 -1.67
C GLU A 60 6.22 -31.02 -1.89
N ASP A 61 5.42 -30.50 -0.95
CA ASP A 61 3.96 -30.50 -1.00
C ASP A 61 3.39 -29.52 -2.05
N ASP A 62 4.16 -28.53 -2.52
CA ASP A 62 3.74 -27.58 -3.55
C ASP A 62 3.95 -28.11 -4.99
N LEU A 63 4.61 -29.27 -5.13
CA LEU A 63 4.97 -29.89 -6.42
C LEU A 63 3.94 -30.91 -6.93
N VAL A 64 2.81 -31.09 -6.23
CA VAL A 64 1.85 -32.19 -6.42
C VAL A 64 0.55 -31.74 -7.09
#